data_AF-A0A2L0MWF4-F1
#
_entry.id   AF-A0A2L0MWF4-F1
#
_cell.length_a   1.000
_cell.length_b   1.000
_cell.length_c   1.000
_cell.angle_alpha   90.00
_cell.angle_beta   90.00
_cell.angle_gamma   90.00
#
_symmetry.space_group_name_H-M   'P 1'
#
loop_
_entity.id
_entity.type
_entity.pdbx_description
1 polymer ?
#
loop_
_entity_poly.entity_id
_entity_poly.type
_entity_poly.pdbx_seq_one_letter_code
_entity_poly.pdbx_strand_id
1 'polypeptide(L)'
;MTETIPLDQGDPRWVFPALTEAEAPAVEAALALAAGRMRRIATGLGVRAGRAGAGLEYHRNEWIVAATITGFVETPDLLVVCSLGFPRRCGFDLSWGPPWRAGTEVEVAGEVVDGWEEWFEQPVAAAEGFAAAADRLTGPVDAAVRRGHRA
;
A
#
# COMPACT_ATOMS: atom_id res chain seq x y z
N MET A 1 18.28 -4.98 7.79
CA MET A 1 18.02 -5.26 6.36
C MET A 1 16.51 -5.31 6.20
N THR A 2 15.95 -4.57 5.25
CA THR A 2 14.52 -4.67 4.94
C THR A 2 14.36 -5.75 3.87
N GLU A 3 13.50 -6.72 4.16
CA GLU A 3 13.10 -7.77 3.24
C GLU A 3 11.82 -7.34 2.52
N THR A 4 11.74 -7.62 1.22
CA THR A 4 10.53 -7.40 0.39
C THR A 4 9.96 -8.76 0.02
N ILE A 5 8.70 -9.01 0.41
CA ILE A 5 8.05 -10.32 0.28
C ILE A 5 6.75 -10.14 -0.53
N PRO A 6 6.52 -10.91 -1.61
CA PRO A 6 5.26 -10.88 -2.34
C PRO A 6 4.05 -11.13 -1.44
N LEU A 7 2.92 -10.45 -1.72
CA LEU A 7 1.71 -10.55 -0.88
C LEU A 7 1.23 -12.00 -0.70
N ASP A 8 1.32 -12.83 -1.74
CA ASP A 8 0.90 -14.24 -1.74
C ASP A 8 1.86 -15.20 -1.02
N GLN A 9 3.03 -14.69 -0.60
CA GLN A 9 4.05 -15.44 0.13
C GLN A 9 4.19 -14.95 1.58
N GLY A 10 3.48 -13.88 1.96
CA GLY A 10 3.57 -13.29 3.29
C GLY A 10 2.42 -13.67 4.23
N ASP A 11 2.60 -13.37 5.51
CA ASP A 11 1.58 -13.55 6.56
C ASP A 11 1.00 -12.19 6.98
N PRO A 12 -0.33 -11.96 6.83
CA PRO A 12 -0.98 -10.73 7.28
C PRO A 12 -0.74 -10.41 8.76
N ARG A 13 -0.46 -11.42 9.60
CA ARG A 13 -0.13 -11.22 11.02
C ARG A 13 1.12 -10.41 11.25
N TRP A 14 2.01 -10.29 10.26
CA TRP A 14 3.16 -9.39 10.35
C TRP A 14 2.76 -7.92 10.44
N VAL A 15 1.64 -7.53 9.81
CA VAL A 15 1.07 -6.18 9.92
C VAL A 15 0.03 -6.12 11.04
N PHE A 16 -0.77 -7.19 11.17
CA PHE A 16 -1.88 -7.30 12.10
C PHE A 16 -1.61 -8.36 13.19
N PRO A 17 -0.81 -8.04 14.23
CA PRO A 17 -0.40 -9.04 15.24
C PRO A 17 -1.56 -9.72 15.96
N ALA A 18 -2.68 -9.00 16.13
CA ALA A 18 -3.89 -9.49 16.80
C ALA A 18 -4.90 -10.15 15.86
N LEU A 19 -4.55 -10.38 14.59
CA LEU A 19 -5.47 -10.96 13.61
C LEU A 19 -5.89 -12.37 14.01
N THR A 20 -7.21 -12.55 14.17
CA THR A 20 -7.78 -13.86 14.50
C THR A 20 -8.00 -14.70 13.23
N GLU A 21 -8.11 -16.03 13.40
CA GLU A 21 -8.45 -16.93 12.29
C GLU A 21 -9.81 -16.60 11.64
N ALA A 22 -10.75 -16.04 12.41
CA ALA A 22 -12.05 -15.65 11.90
C ALA A 22 -12.00 -14.41 11.00
N GLU A 23 -11.05 -13.50 11.25
CA GLU A 23 -10.87 -12.26 10.51
C GLU A 23 -9.93 -12.40 9.30
N ALA A 24 -9.02 -13.38 9.35
CA ALA A 24 -7.99 -13.58 8.33
C ALA A 24 -8.55 -13.63 6.90
N PRO A 25 -9.65 -14.36 6.59
CA PRO A 25 -10.20 -14.38 5.24
C PRO A 25 -10.68 -13.01 4.73
N ALA A 26 -11.23 -12.17 5.61
CA ALA A 26 -11.70 -10.84 5.25
C ALA A 26 -10.53 -9.89 4.95
N VAL A 27 -9.47 -9.96 5.79
CA VAL A 27 -8.23 -9.21 5.56
C VAL A 27 -7.58 -9.64 4.25
N GLU A 28 -7.41 -10.95 4.01
CA GLU A 28 -6.83 -11.47 2.79
C GLU A 28 -7.61 -11.05 1.54
N ALA A 29 -8.95 -11.11 1.58
CA ALA A 29 -9.80 -10.67 0.49
C ALA A 29 -9.62 -9.17 0.19
N ALA A 30 -9.57 -8.32 1.22
CA ALA A 30 -9.35 -6.88 1.04
C ALA A 30 -7.95 -6.57 0.47
N LEU A 31 -6.91 -7.25 0.97
CA LEU A 31 -5.55 -7.11 0.43
C LEU A 31 -5.46 -7.58 -1.03
N ALA A 32 -6.12 -8.68 -1.38
CA ALA A 32 -6.19 -9.16 -2.75
C ALA A 32 -6.91 -8.17 -3.68
N LEU A 33 -7.99 -7.54 -3.21
CA LEU A 33 -8.68 -6.46 -3.94
C LEU A 33 -7.75 -5.28 -4.19
N ALA A 34 -7.06 -4.79 -3.15
CA ALA A 34 -6.08 -3.70 -3.25
C ALA A 34 -4.96 -4.04 -4.25
N ALA A 35 -4.40 -5.25 -4.18
CA ALA A 35 -3.39 -5.73 -5.12
C ALA A 35 -3.91 -5.78 -6.56
N GLY A 36 -5.15 -6.21 -6.78
CA GLY A 36 -5.79 -6.21 -8.09
C GLY A 36 -6.03 -4.80 -8.65
N ARG A 37 -6.19 -3.78 -7.79
CA ARG A 37 -6.30 -2.37 -8.19
C ARG A 37 -4.93 -1.83 -8.62
N MET A 38 -3.90 -2.05 -7.82
CA MET A 38 -2.52 -1.64 -8.14
C MET A 38 -2.02 -2.28 -9.43
N ARG A 39 -2.27 -3.59 -9.64
CA ARG A 39 -1.93 -4.28 -10.90
C ARG A 39 -2.60 -3.66 -12.13
N ARG A 40 -3.86 -3.22 -11.98
CA ARG A 40 -4.59 -2.55 -13.07
C ARG A 40 -4.04 -1.17 -13.38
N ILE A 41 -3.70 -0.38 -12.35
CA ILE A 41 -3.03 0.91 -12.52
C ILE A 41 -1.70 0.71 -13.27
N ALA A 42 -0.86 -0.22 -12.79
CA ALA A 42 0.42 -0.55 -13.45
C ALA A 42 0.23 -0.95 -14.91
N THR A 43 -0.73 -1.84 -15.18
CA THR A 43 -1.05 -2.29 -16.56
C THR A 43 -1.51 -1.13 -17.44
N GLY A 44 -2.38 -0.25 -16.92
CA GLY A 44 -2.88 0.92 -17.64
C GLY A 44 -1.77 1.93 -17.99
N LEU A 45 -0.74 2.02 -17.15
CA LEU A 45 0.45 2.84 -17.36
C LEU A 45 1.55 2.13 -18.17
N GLY A 46 1.33 0.88 -18.59
CA GLY A 46 2.34 0.09 -19.32
C GLY A 46 3.53 -0.38 -18.46
N VAL A 47 3.43 -0.26 -17.14
CA VAL A 47 4.46 -0.74 -16.20
C VAL A 47 4.34 -2.26 -16.09
N ARG A 48 5.40 -2.98 -16.48
CA ARG A 48 5.47 -4.44 -16.31
C ARG A 48 5.78 -4.81 -14.87
N ALA A 49 5.21 -5.92 -14.42
CA ALA A 49 5.61 -6.55 -13.16
C ALA A 49 7.10 -6.93 -13.18
N GLY A 50 7.89 -6.20 -12.39
CA GLY A 50 9.30 -6.42 -12.10
C GLY A 50 9.57 -6.53 -10.60
N ARG A 51 10.85 -6.38 -10.21
CA ARG A 51 11.39 -6.61 -8.83
C ARG A 51 10.75 -5.79 -7.71
N ALA A 52 10.00 -4.75 -8.04
CA ALA A 52 9.17 -3.93 -7.16
C ALA A 52 8.12 -3.23 -8.04
N GLY A 53 6.92 -3.01 -7.53
CA GLY A 53 6.04 -1.97 -8.09
C GLY A 53 5.03 -2.38 -9.18
N ALA A 54 4.47 -3.60 -9.13
CA ALA A 54 3.28 -3.93 -9.94
C ALA A 54 2.14 -4.56 -9.15
N GLY A 55 2.25 -4.58 -7.83
CA GLY A 55 1.28 -5.20 -6.94
C GLY A 55 1.46 -4.66 -5.53
N LEU A 56 1.15 -5.50 -4.55
CA LEU A 56 1.43 -5.23 -3.15
C LEU A 56 2.51 -6.18 -2.65
N GLU A 57 3.37 -5.67 -1.78
CA GLU A 57 4.49 -6.40 -1.17
C GLU A 57 4.52 -6.07 0.32
N TYR A 58 4.90 -7.05 1.14
CA TYR A 58 5.28 -6.81 2.52
C TYR A 58 6.71 -6.28 2.55
N HIS A 59 6.93 -5.19 3.28
CA HIS A 59 8.25 -4.66 3.60
C HIS A 59 8.51 -4.93 5.08
N ARG A 60 9.34 -5.94 5.37
CA ARG A 60 9.62 -6.39 6.73
C ARG A 60 11.02 -5.97 7.14
N ASN A 61 11.15 -5.36 8.32
CA ASN A 61 12.46 -5.12 8.93
C ASN A 61 12.58 -5.93 10.21
N GLU A 62 13.44 -6.94 10.17
CA GLU A 62 13.62 -7.92 11.24
C GLU A 62 14.16 -7.32 12.54
N TRP A 63 14.81 -6.16 12.49
CA TRP A 63 15.40 -5.51 13.66
C TRP A 63 14.38 -4.81 14.56
N ILE A 64 13.15 -4.58 14.05
CA ILE A 64 12.15 -3.72 14.68
C ILE A 64 10.72 -4.26 14.56
N VAL A 65 10.55 -5.53 14.17
CA VAL A 65 9.26 -6.24 14.01
C VAL A 65 8.21 -5.32 13.36
N ALA A 66 8.61 -4.67 12.28
CA ALA A 66 7.75 -3.76 11.55
C ALA A 66 7.58 -4.28 10.14
N ALA A 67 6.33 -4.62 9.81
CA ALA A 67 5.91 -4.88 8.45
C ALA A 67 4.93 -3.80 8.01
N THR A 68 5.15 -3.29 6.81
CA THR A 68 4.14 -2.52 6.07
C THR A 68 3.77 -3.32 4.83
N ILE A 69 2.56 -3.13 4.33
CA ILE A 69 2.19 -3.54 2.99
C ILE A 69 2.27 -2.30 2.12
N THR A 70 3.00 -2.38 1.02
CA THR A 70 3.11 -1.25 0.10
C THR A 70 2.93 -1.71 -1.33
N GLY A 71 2.23 -0.90 -2.10
CA GLY A 71 2.20 -0.96 -3.54
C GLY A 71 2.82 0.30 -4.11
N PHE A 72 3.66 0.11 -5.11
CA PHE A 72 4.26 1.17 -5.88
C PHE A 72 3.89 0.98 -7.34
N VAL A 73 3.70 2.05 -8.07
CA VAL A 73 3.73 2.05 -9.54
C VAL A 73 4.53 3.28 -9.95
N GLU A 74 5.62 3.06 -10.65
CA GLU A 74 6.55 4.12 -11.02
C GLU A 74 6.75 4.14 -12.54
N THR A 75 6.69 5.34 -13.09
CA THR A 75 7.11 5.69 -14.44
C THR A 75 8.07 6.88 -14.33
N PRO A 76 8.76 7.29 -15.40
CA PRO A 76 9.68 8.45 -15.33
C PRO A 76 9.06 9.74 -14.76
N ASP A 77 7.76 9.95 -14.95
CA ASP A 77 7.08 11.21 -14.59
C ASP A 77 6.03 11.07 -13.50
N LEU A 78 5.73 9.83 -13.05
CA LEU A 78 4.62 9.54 -12.14
C LEU A 78 5.02 8.45 -11.16
N LEU A 79 4.85 8.75 -9.86
CA LEU A 79 4.90 7.77 -8.78
C LEU A 79 3.51 7.64 -8.15
N VAL A 80 3.06 6.41 -7.96
CA VAL A 80 1.83 6.08 -7.25
C VAL A 80 2.17 5.16 -6.10
N VAL A 81 1.81 5.56 -4.89
CA VAL A 81 2.04 4.79 -3.67
C VAL A 81 0.71 4.46 -3.01
N CYS A 82 0.60 3.24 -2.51
CA CYS A 82 -0.47 2.82 -1.63
C CYS A 82 0.19 2.07 -0.46
N SER A 83 0.03 2.53 0.77
CA SER A 83 0.67 1.91 1.94
C SER A 83 -0.31 1.60 3.06
N LEU A 84 -0.05 0.51 3.78
CA LEU A 84 -0.74 0.09 4.98
C LEU A 84 0.29 -0.35 6.02
N GLY A 85 0.22 0.20 7.22
CA GLY A 85 1.11 -0.18 8.30
C GLY A 85 0.83 0.62 9.57
N PHE A 86 1.52 0.31 10.65
CA PHE A 86 1.44 1.13 11.87
C PHE A 86 2.38 2.34 11.76
N PRO A 87 2.05 3.48 12.39
CA PRO A 87 2.88 4.67 12.31
C PRO A 87 4.18 4.45 13.07
N ARG A 88 5.31 4.69 12.42
CA ARG A 88 6.54 4.97 13.16
C ARG A 88 6.52 6.43 13.56
N ARG A 89 6.21 6.70 14.84
CA ARG A 89 6.29 8.07 15.38
C ARG A 89 7.74 8.55 15.51
N CYS A 90 8.67 7.62 15.79
CA CYS A 90 10.11 7.85 15.73
C CYS A 90 10.87 6.52 15.57
N GLY A 91 12.20 6.57 15.40
CA GLY A 91 13.04 5.37 15.25
C GLY A 91 13.07 4.42 16.45
N PHE A 92 12.49 4.82 17.59
CA PHE A 92 12.41 4.02 18.82
C PHE A 92 10.98 3.60 19.17
N ASP A 93 9.98 4.06 18.42
CA ASP A 93 8.60 3.65 18.64
C ASP A 93 8.35 2.31 17.95
N LEU A 94 8.26 1.26 18.77
CA LEU A 94 8.03 -0.12 18.35
C LEU A 94 6.58 -0.54 18.58
N SER A 95 5.63 0.40 18.70
CA SER A 95 4.22 0.07 18.91
C SER A 95 3.65 -0.68 17.70
N TRP A 96 3.73 -2.01 17.77
CA TRP A 96 3.22 -2.92 16.76
C TRP A 96 1.74 -3.20 17.03
N GLY A 97 0.90 -2.85 16.07
CA GLY A 97 -0.56 -2.97 16.18
C GLY A 97 -1.26 -1.64 15.96
N PRO A 98 -2.46 -1.45 16.53
CA PRO A 98 -3.26 -0.26 16.27
C PRO A 98 -2.66 1.03 16.86
N PRO A 99 -2.96 2.20 16.26
CA PRO A 99 -3.76 2.34 15.05
C PRO A 99 -2.95 2.01 13.79
N TRP A 100 -3.59 1.37 12.82
CA TRP A 100 -3.03 1.19 11.47
C TRP A 100 -3.35 2.40 10.61
N ARG A 101 -2.38 2.87 9.85
CA ARG A 101 -2.51 3.90 8.82
C ARG A 101 -2.65 3.23 7.46
N ALA A 102 -3.75 3.50 6.77
CA ALA A 102 -3.84 3.30 5.33
C ALA A 102 -3.64 4.64 4.64
N GLY A 103 -2.90 4.68 3.54
CA GLY A 103 -2.69 5.92 2.81
C GLY A 103 -2.26 5.72 1.37
N THR A 104 -2.45 6.76 0.58
CA THR A 104 -2.10 6.82 -0.84
C THR A 104 -1.43 8.13 -1.16
N GLU A 105 -0.57 8.10 -2.17
CA GLU A 105 0.16 9.26 -2.66
C GLU A 105 0.31 9.16 -4.17
N VAL A 106 0.11 10.27 -4.87
CA VAL A 106 0.36 10.40 -6.30
C VAL A 106 1.29 11.59 -6.49
N GLU A 107 2.46 11.33 -7.06
CA GLU A 107 3.46 12.34 -7.36
C GLU A 107 3.66 12.48 -8.87
N VAL A 108 3.77 13.71 -9.36
CA VAL A 108 4.13 14.02 -10.74
C VAL A 108 5.42 14.81 -10.73
N ALA A 109 6.45 14.30 -11.42
CA ALA A 109 7.79 14.92 -11.47
C ALA A 109 8.37 15.29 -10.08
N GLY A 110 8.07 14.46 -9.07
CA GLY A 110 8.53 14.65 -7.69
C GLY A 110 7.69 15.62 -6.84
N GLU A 111 6.54 16.08 -7.33
CA GLU A 111 5.57 16.88 -6.56
C GLU A 111 4.33 16.04 -6.24
N VAL A 112 3.94 15.98 -4.96
CA VAL A 112 2.68 15.35 -4.51
C VAL A 112 1.50 16.16 -5.03
N VAL A 113 0.71 15.55 -5.91
CA VAL A 113 -0.49 16.19 -6.50
C VAL A 113 -1.79 15.69 -5.89
N ASP A 114 -1.76 14.53 -5.24
CA ASP A 114 -2.89 13.97 -4.50
C ASP A 114 -2.37 13.05 -3.39
N GLY A 115 -3.07 13.05 -2.26
CA GLY A 115 -2.71 12.26 -1.10
C GLY A 115 -3.90 12.04 -0.19
N TRP A 116 -3.94 10.88 0.44
CA TRP A 116 -4.99 10.53 1.38
C TRP A 116 -4.44 9.63 2.47
N GLU A 117 -4.93 9.79 3.69
CA GLU A 117 -4.63 8.90 4.80
C GLU A 117 -5.81 8.77 5.76
N GLU A 118 -5.96 7.59 6.37
CA GLU A 118 -6.93 7.33 7.44
C GLU A 118 -6.36 6.30 8.43
N TRP A 119 -6.88 6.37 9.66
CA TRP A 119 -6.42 5.59 10.80
C TRP A 119 -7.50 4.61 11.25
N PHE A 120 -7.09 3.39 11.57
CA PHE A 120 -8.00 2.29 11.90
C PHE A 120 -7.54 1.55 13.15
N GLU A 121 -8.50 1.19 14.00
CA GLU A 121 -8.26 0.48 15.26
C GLU A 121 -8.45 -1.04 15.14
N GLN A 122 -8.96 -1.54 14.00
CA GLN A 122 -9.28 -2.95 13.78
C GLN A 122 -8.64 -3.47 12.49
N PRO A 123 -8.09 -4.71 12.47
CA PRO A 123 -7.42 -5.28 11.30
C PRO A 123 -8.29 -5.28 10.04
N VAL A 124 -9.54 -5.74 10.15
CA VAL A 124 -10.47 -5.83 9.02
C VAL A 124 -10.76 -4.43 8.47
N ALA A 125 -11.11 -3.48 9.34
CA ALA A 125 -11.39 -2.11 8.93
C ALA A 125 -10.18 -1.44 8.27
N ALA A 126 -8.96 -1.71 8.77
CA ALA A 126 -7.73 -1.21 8.17
C ALA A 126 -7.49 -1.78 6.76
N ALA A 127 -7.70 -3.09 6.58
CA ALA A 127 -7.54 -3.74 5.29
C ALA A 127 -8.61 -3.28 4.28
N GLU A 128 -9.87 -3.13 4.71
CA GLU A 128 -10.95 -2.60 3.89
C GLU A 128 -10.73 -1.12 3.51
N GLY A 129 -10.32 -0.30 4.48
CA GLY A 129 -9.96 1.10 4.26
C GLY A 129 -8.80 1.23 3.27
N PHE A 130 -7.80 0.34 3.37
CA PHE A 130 -6.70 0.26 2.42
C PHE A 130 -7.15 -0.15 1.01
N ALA A 131 -8.05 -1.13 0.89
CA ALA A 131 -8.64 -1.48 -0.40
C ALA A 131 -9.45 -0.33 -1.02
N ALA A 132 -10.20 0.42 -0.20
CA ALA A 132 -10.90 1.62 -0.65
C ALA A 132 -9.94 2.72 -1.10
N ALA A 133 -8.83 2.91 -0.38
CA ALA A 133 -7.75 3.83 -0.77
C ALA A 133 -7.16 3.47 -2.14
N ALA A 134 -6.84 2.19 -2.34
CA ALA A 134 -6.32 1.69 -3.61
C ALA A 134 -7.31 1.89 -4.78
N ASP A 135 -8.62 1.85 -4.53
CA ASP A 135 -9.63 2.13 -5.55
C ASP A 135 -9.71 3.62 -5.91
N ARG A 136 -9.61 4.50 -4.91
CA ARG A 136 -9.60 5.96 -5.08
C ARG A 136 -8.50 6.45 -6.00
N LEU A 137 -7.34 5.78 -6.01
CA LEU A 137 -6.18 6.14 -6.85
C LEU A 137 -6.49 6.25 -8.35
N THR A 138 -7.51 5.55 -8.86
CA THR A 138 -7.86 5.57 -10.29
C THR A 138 -8.10 6.99 -10.81
N GLY A 139 -8.85 7.80 -10.05
CA GLY A 139 -9.20 9.17 -10.47
C GLY A 139 -8.00 10.14 -10.51
N PRO A 140 -7.22 10.26 -9.42
CA PRO A 140 -6.00 11.05 -9.38
C PRO A 140 -4.95 10.62 -10.40
N VAL A 141 -4.74 9.31 -10.59
CA VAL A 141 -3.80 8.80 -11.61
C VAL A 141 -4.23 9.22 -13.01
N ASP A 142 -5.51 9.03 -13.36
CA ASP A 142 -6.04 9.47 -14.66
C ASP A 142 -5.89 10.98 -14.86
N ALA A 143 -6.07 11.77 -13.80
CA ALA A 143 -5.87 13.22 -13.85
C ALA A 143 -4.40 13.59 -14.05
N ALA A 144 -3.49 12.91 -13.38
CA ALA A 144 -2.04 13.11 -13.50
C ALA A 144 -1.53 12.79 -14.91
N VAL A 145 -1.92 11.64 -15.46
CA VAL A 145 -1.56 11.23 -16.84
C VAL A 145 -2.04 12.27 -17.87
N ARG A 146 -3.27 12.78 -17.73
CA ARG A 146 -3.80 13.83 -18.61
C ARG A 146 -3.04 15.15 -18.52
N ARG A 147 -2.45 15.49 -17.36
CA ARG A 147 -1.62 16.69 -17.17
C ARG A 147 -0.25 16.51 -17.83
N GLY A 148 0.38 15.35 -17.67
CA GLY A 148 1.68 15.04 -18.29
C GLY A 148 1.66 15.05 -19.82
N HIS A 149 0.55 14.65 -20.46
CA HIS A 149 0.41 14.70 -21.91
C HIS A 149 0.21 16.11 -22.52
N ARG A 150 0.11 17.16 -21.71
CA ARG A 150 -0.08 18.54 -22.18
C ARG A 150 1.17 19.41 -22.06
N ALA A 151 2.22 18.93 -21.39
CA ALA A 151 3.52 19.59 -21.30
C ALA A 151 4.40 19.19 -22.49
#